data_AF-A0A645DKD2-F1
#
_entry.id   AF-A0A645DKD2-F1
#
_cell.length_a   1.000
_cell.length_b   1.000
_cell.length_c   1.000
_cell.angle_alpha   90.00
_cell.angle_beta   90.00
_cell.angle_gamma   90.00
#
_symmetry.space_group_name_H-M   'P 1'
#
loop_
_entity.id
_entity.type
_entity.pdbx_description
1 polymer ?
#
loop_
_entity_poly.entity_id
_entity_poly.type
_entity_poly.pdbx_seq_one_letter_code
_entity_poly.pdbx_strand_id
1 'polypeptide(L)' 'MGSGTTAVSALKSDRKFVGYDISQEYIDLAENRINPYRNQIMFTEE' A
#
# COMPACT_ATOMS: atom_id res chain seq x y z
N MET A 1 -2.14 -8.50 -6.81
CA MET A 1 -1.55 -7.32 -6.13
C MET A 1 -0.40 -6.80 -6.96
N GLY A 2 0.37 -7.71 -7.56
CA GLY A 2 1.60 -7.41 -8.29
C GLY A 2 2.54 -6.64 -7.39
N SER A 3 3.15 -5.60 -7.94
CA SER A 3 4.03 -4.72 -7.19
C SER A 3 3.31 -3.74 -6.24
N GLY A 4 1.96 -3.71 -6.20
CA GLY A 4 1.22 -2.83 -5.28
C GLY A 4 1.04 -1.37 -5.75
N THR A 5 1.26 -1.04 -7.02
CA THR A 5 1.04 0.32 -7.58
C THR A 5 -0.38 0.85 -7.34
N THR A 6 -1.40 0.03 -7.59
CA THR A 6 -2.80 0.43 -7.38
C THR A 6 -3.10 0.75 -5.92
N ALA A 7 -2.52 0.00 -4.98
CA ALA A 7 -2.67 0.25 -3.55
C ALA A 7 -2.02 1.59 -3.14
N VAL A 8 -0.83 1.90 -3.65
CA VAL A 8 -0.18 3.20 -3.43
C VAL A 8 -1.02 4.35 -3.99
N SER A 9 -1.54 4.23 -5.21
CA SER A 9 -2.43 5.25 -5.79
C SER A 9 -3.72 5.40 -5.00
N ALA A 10 -4.31 4.31 -4.51
CA ALA A 10 -5.50 4.35 -3.68
C ALA A 10 -5.23 5.11 -2.37
N LEU A 11 -4.12 4.82 -1.68
CA LEU A 11 -3.73 5.56 -0.47
C LEU A 11 -3.52 7.05 -0.74
N LYS A 12 -2.82 7.41 -1.83
CA LYS A 12 -2.60 8.82 -2.22
C LYS A 12 -3.88 9.56 -2.58
N SER A 13 -4.94 8.85 -2.96
CA SER A 13 -6.24 9.41 -3.30
C SER A 13 -7.28 9.26 -2.18
N ASP A 14 -6.86 8.90 -0.96
CA ASP A 14 -7.75 8.63 0.18
C ASP A 14 -8.85 7.59 -0.13
N ARG A 15 -8.46 6.54 -0.87
CA ARG A 15 -9.33 5.43 -1.24
C ARG A 15 -8.91 4.16 -0.51
N LYS A 16 -9.92 3.39 -0.11
CA LYS A 16 -9.73 2.03 0.42
C LYS A 16 -9.33 1.08 -0.70
N PHE A 17 -8.50 0.09 -0.39
CA PHE A 17 -8.11 -0.97 -1.31
C PHE A 17 -8.05 -2.32 -0.58
N VAL A 18 -8.22 -3.40 -1.34
CA VAL A 18 -7.87 -4.77 -0.95
C VAL A 18 -7.11 -5.37 -2.13
N GLY A 19 -6.03 -6.09 -1.87
CA GLY A 19 -5.28 -6.76 -2.92
C GLY A 19 -4.73 -8.09 -2.45
N TYR A 20 -4.78 -9.06 -3.35
CA TYR A 20 -4.32 -10.43 -3.16
C TYR A 20 -3.34 -10.79 -4.27
N ASP A 21 -2.33 -11.59 -3.95
CA ASP A 21 -1.42 -12.19 -4.92
C ASP A 21 -1.08 -13.61 -4.48
N ILE A 22 -0.68 -14.45 -5.43
CA ILE A 22 -0.26 -15.83 -5.15
C ILE A 22 1.24 -15.92 -4.89
N SER A 23 2.01 -14.96 -5.39
CA SER A 23 3.46 -14.94 -5.23
C SER A 23 3.85 -14.19 -3.96
N GLN A 24 4.56 -14.88 -3.05
CA GLN A 24 5.10 -14.25 -1.85
C GLN A 24 6.03 -13.09 -2.18
N GLU A 25 6.83 -13.20 -3.24
CA GLU A 25 7.71 -12.14 -3.72
C GLU A 25 6.93 -10.85 -4.06
N TYR A 26 5.76 -10.99 -4.71
CA TYR A 26 4.92 -9.83 -5.00
C TYR A 26 4.23 -9.28 -3.75
N ILE A 27 3.88 -10.13 -2.79
CA ILE A 27 3.35 -9.69 -1.49
C ILE A 27 4.39 -8.83 -0.77
N ASP A 28 5.62 -9.35 -0.60
CA ASP A 28 6.70 -8.65 0.09
C ASP A 28 7.06 -7.33 -0.62
N LEU A 29 7.15 -7.35 -1.96
CA LEU A 29 7.38 -6.15 -2.75
C LEU A 29 6.27 -5.11 -2.57
N ALA A 30 5.01 -5.53 -2.56
CA ALA A 30 3.88 -4.64 -2.38
C ALA A 30 3.86 -4.04 -0.96
N GLU A 31 4.10 -4.83 0.08
CA GLU A 31 4.18 -4.37 1.47
C GLU A 31 5.28 -3.31 1.66
N ASN A 32 6.49 -3.57 1.15
CA ASN A 32 7.61 -2.62 1.17
C ASN A 32 7.25 -1.27 0.53
N ARG A 33 6.44 -1.28 -0.53
CA ARG A 33 5.99 -0.07 -1.22
C ARG A 33 4.82 0.63 -0.53
N ILE A 34 3.96 -0.10 0.17
CA ILE A 34 2.71 0.42 0.78
C ILE A 34 2.96 0.96 2.19
N ASN A 35 3.80 0.30 2.99
CA ASN A 35 4.03 0.62 4.40
C ASN A 35 4.45 2.08 4.66
N PRO A 36 5.34 2.71 3.85
CA PRO A 36 5.69 4.12 4.03
C PRO A 36 4.48 5.06 3.89
N TYR A 37 3.56 4.75 2.97
CA TYR A 37 2.36 5.55 2.75
C TYR A 37 1.31 5.34 3.83
N ARG A 38 1.23 4.15 4.45
CA ARG A 38 0.37 3.93 5.64
C ARG A 38 0.82 4.76 6.84
N ASN A 39 2.12 4.92 7.01
CA ASN A 39 2.68 5.63 8.18
C ASN A 39 2.65 7.15 8.02
N GLN A 40 2.71 7.68 6.79
CA GLN A 40 2.57 9.13 6.56
C GLN A 40 1.18 9.69 6.86
N ILE A 41 0.13 8.86 6.79
CA ILE A 41 -1.25 9.28 7.11
C ILE A 41 -1.50 9.39 8.62
N MET A 42 -0.59 8.87 9.46
CA MET A 42 -0.73 8.84 10.92
C MET A 42 -0.07 10.02 11.64
N PHE A 43 0.62 10.93 10.93
CA PHE A 43 1.32 12.09 11.53
C PHE A 43 0.55 13.41 11.44
N THR A 44 -0.73 13.39 11.06
CA THR A 44 -1.60 14.58 11.05
C THR A 44 -2.63 14.51 12.17
N GLU A 45 -2.18 14.55 13.42
CA GLU A 45 -2.98 14.89 14.61
C GLU A 45 -2.03 15.61 15.59
N GLU A 46 -2.02 16.95 15.57
CA GLU A 46 -1.56 17.83 16.66
C GLU A 46 -2.53 19.01 16.78
#